data_AF-A0A2J8K591-F1
#
_entry.id   AF-A0A2J8K591-F1
#
_cell.length_a   1.000
_cell.length_b   1.000
_cell.length_c   1.000
_cell.angle_alpha   90.00
_cell.angle_beta   90.00
_cell.angle_gamma   90.00
#
_symmetry.space_group_name_H-M   'P 1'
#
loop_
_entity.id
_entity.type
_entity.pdbx_description
1 polymer ?
#
loop_
_entity_poly.entity_id
_entity_poly.type
_entity_poly.pdbx_seq_one_letter_code
_entity_poly.pdbx_strand_id
1 'polypeptide(L)'
;MMGHRPVLVLSQNTKRESGRKVQSGNINAAKTIADIIRTCLGPKSMMKIQVQHPAAKSMIEISRTQDEEVGDGTTSVIILAGEMLSVAEHFLEQQMHPTVVISAYRKALDDMISTLKKISIPVDISDSDMMLNIINSSITTKAISRWSSLACNI
;
A
#
# COMPACT_ATOMS: atom_id res chain seq x y z
N MET A 1 -28.95 -35.16 -20.75
CA MET A 1 -29.74 -33.98 -20.35
C MET A 1 -28.79 -32.79 -20.24
N MET A 2 -28.81 -31.89 -21.22
CA MET A 2 -27.97 -30.68 -21.18
C MET A 2 -28.66 -29.63 -20.30
N GLY A 3 -28.13 -29.40 -19.10
CA GLY A 3 -28.58 -28.33 -18.24
C GLY A 3 -28.35 -26.98 -18.91
N HIS A 4 -29.42 -26.25 -19.18
CA HIS A 4 -29.34 -24.86 -19.60
C HIS A 4 -28.60 -24.06 -18.54
N ARG A 5 -27.38 -23.61 -18.85
CA ARG A 5 -26.67 -22.63 -18.01
C ARG A 5 -27.46 -21.31 -18.10
N PRO A 6 -27.90 -20.74 -16.98
CA PRO A 6 -28.68 -19.50 -17.00
C PRO A 6 -27.83 -18.36 -17.59
N VAL A 7 -28.40 -17.65 -18.57
CA VAL A 7 -27.78 -16.48 -19.20
C VAL A 7 -28.12 -15.27 -18.34
N LEU A 8 -27.12 -14.71 -17.67
CA LEU A 8 -27.26 -13.47 -16.91
C LEU A 8 -27.21 -12.27 -17.86
N VAL A 9 -28.35 -11.62 -18.09
CA VAL A 9 -28.44 -10.39 -18.88
C VAL A 9 -28.09 -9.21 -17.97
N LEU A 10 -26.98 -8.54 -18.26
CA LEU A 10 -26.58 -7.31 -17.58
C LEU A 10 -27.24 -6.09 -18.24
N SER A 11 -27.45 -5.03 -17.45
CA SER A 11 -27.89 -3.73 -17.98
C SER A 11 -26.90 -3.22 -19.03
N GLN A 12 -27.41 -2.61 -20.10
CA GLN A 12 -26.63 -2.18 -21.27
C GLN A 12 -25.46 -1.25 -20.94
N ASN A 13 -25.51 -0.54 -19.81
CA ASN A 13 -24.44 0.36 -19.36
C ASN A 13 -23.36 -0.32 -18.51
N THR A 14 -23.44 -1.64 -18.30
CA THR A 14 -22.49 -2.37 -17.45
C THR A 14 -21.22 -2.68 -18.23
N LYS A 15 -20.11 -2.01 -17.88
CA LYS A 15 -18.79 -2.34 -18.42
C LYS A 15 -18.28 -3.65 -17.81
N ARG A 16 -18.01 -4.65 -18.65
CA ARG A 16 -17.32 -5.87 -18.27
C ARG A 16 -15.93 -5.87 -18.89
N GLU A 17 -14.93 -5.99 -18.03
CA GLU A 17 -13.57 -6.25 -18.44
C GLU A 17 -13.19 -7.67 -17.98
N SER A 18 -12.38 -8.38 -18.75
CA SER A 18 -12.01 -9.76 -18.43
C SER A 18 -10.59 -10.09 -18.87
N GLY A 19 -9.98 -11.04 -18.16
CA GLY A 19 -8.65 -11.57 -18.46
C GLY A 19 -7.52 -10.58 -18.16
N ARG A 20 -6.48 -10.64 -18.99
CA ARG A 20 -5.21 -9.91 -18.79
C ARG A 20 -5.33 -8.39 -18.91
N LYS A 21 -6.31 -7.89 -19.67
CA LYS A 21 -6.60 -6.46 -19.77
C LYS A 21 -7.00 -5.85 -18.43
N VAL A 22 -7.77 -6.58 -17.62
CA VAL A 22 -8.14 -6.17 -16.25
C VAL A 22 -6.93 -6.10 -15.34
N GLN A 23 -6.04 -7.10 -15.45
CA GLN A 23 -4.85 -7.18 -14.61
C GLN A 23 -3.93 -5.98 -14.87
N SER A 24 -3.62 -5.71 -16.14
CA SER A 24 -2.78 -4.56 -16.52
C SER A 24 -3.48 -3.23 -16.20
N GLY A 25 -4.80 -3.11 -16.41
CA GLY A 25 -5.56 -1.91 -16.04
C GLY A 25 -5.52 -1.62 -14.53
N ASN A 26 -5.73 -2.64 -13.70
CA ASN A 26 -5.64 -2.53 -12.24
C ASN A 26 -4.24 -2.15 -11.76
N ILE A 27 -3.21 -2.80 -12.31
CA ILE A 27 -1.81 -2.54 -11.95
C ILE A 27 -1.41 -1.11 -12.34
N ASN A 28 -1.71 -0.69 -13.57
CA ASN A 28 -1.40 0.65 -14.05
C ASN A 28 -2.12 1.73 -13.25
N ALA A 29 -3.38 1.50 -12.86
CA ALA A 29 -4.11 2.41 -12.01
C ALA A 29 -3.44 2.56 -10.63
N ALA A 30 -3.03 1.46 -10.00
CA ALA A 30 -2.35 1.49 -8.71
C ALA A 30 -0.96 2.15 -8.79
N LYS A 31 -0.18 1.84 -9.83
CA LYS A 31 1.13 2.43 -10.10
C LYS A 31 1.04 3.94 -10.30
N THR A 32 0.05 4.42 -11.06
CA THR A 32 -0.17 5.85 -11.28
C THR A 32 -0.40 6.59 -9.95
N ILE A 33 -1.16 6.00 -9.02
CA ILE A 33 -1.37 6.58 -7.68
C ILE A 33 -0.07 6.63 -6.88
N ALA A 34 0.72 5.56 -6.91
CA ALA A 34 2.02 5.53 -6.26
C ALA A 34 2.99 6.59 -6.83
N ASP A 35 3.00 6.77 -8.15
CA ASP A 35 3.83 7.77 -8.83
C ASP A 35 3.40 9.20 -8.48
N ILE A 36 2.10 9.47 -8.42
CA ILE A 36 1.54 10.76 -8.01
C ILE A 36 2.00 11.11 -6.58
N ILE A 37 1.90 10.16 -5.65
CA ILE A 37 2.30 10.39 -4.24
C ILE A 37 3.79 10.65 -4.11
N ARG A 38 4.63 9.96 -4.91
CA ARG A 38 6.09 10.11 -4.87
C ARG A 38 6.55 11.56 -5.07
N THR A 39 5.79 12.36 -5.82
CA THR A 39 6.21 13.70 -6.23
C THR A 39 6.16 14.78 -5.16
N CYS A 40 5.25 14.72 -4.17
CA CYS A 40 5.17 15.59 -2.96
C CYS A 40 3.81 15.55 -2.24
N LEU A 41 2.83 14.79 -2.72
CA LEU A 41 1.50 14.76 -2.09
C LEU A 41 1.56 13.87 -0.84
N GLY A 42 1.59 14.51 0.34
CA GLY A 42 1.40 13.79 1.60
C GLY A 42 0.06 13.03 1.64
N PRO A 43 -0.11 12.08 2.58
CA PRO A 43 -1.29 11.20 2.67
C PRO A 43 -2.63 11.95 2.66
N LYS A 44 -2.69 13.12 3.32
CA LYS A 44 -3.89 13.98 3.36
C LYS A 44 -4.29 14.53 2.00
N SER A 45 -3.33 14.75 1.11
CA SER A 45 -3.63 15.20 -0.25
C SER A 45 -4.22 14.06 -1.09
N MET A 46 -3.80 12.81 -0.84
CA MET A 46 -4.36 11.65 -1.54
C MET A 46 -5.86 11.47 -1.27
N MET A 47 -6.33 11.79 -0.06
CA MET A 47 -7.75 11.74 0.29
C MET A 47 -8.63 12.70 -0.54
N LYS A 48 -8.04 13.71 -1.19
CA LYS A 48 -8.74 14.69 -2.04
C LYS A 48 -8.76 14.30 -3.52
N ILE A 49 -8.02 13.26 -3.92
CA ILE A 49 -7.94 12.83 -5.32
C ILE A 49 -9.23 12.08 -5.67
N GLN A 50 -10.00 12.62 -6.62
CA GLN A 50 -11.20 11.97 -7.11
C GLN A 50 -10.84 10.94 -8.19
N VAL A 51 -10.77 9.67 -7.80
CA VAL A 51 -10.46 8.56 -8.70
C VAL A 51 -11.71 7.76 -9.05
N GLN A 52 -11.86 7.37 -10.31
CA GLN A 52 -12.97 6.53 -10.79
C GLN A 52 -12.62 5.04 -10.75
N HIS A 53 -11.36 4.71 -11.01
CA HIS A 53 -10.91 3.32 -11.14
C HIS A 53 -10.94 2.58 -9.79
N PRO A 54 -11.57 1.39 -9.68
CA PRO A 54 -11.70 0.66 -8.41
C PRO A 54 -10.35 0.34 -7.75
N ALA A 55 -9.36 -0.13 -8.51
CA ALA A 55 -8.03 -0.41 -7.97
C ALA A 55 -7.35 0.83 -7.35
N ALA A 56 -7.54 2.01 -7.94
CA ALA A 56 -7.03 3.27 -7.37
C ALA A 56 -7.76 3.65 -6.07
N LYS A 57 -9.08 3.40 -5.98
CA LYS A 57 -9.84 3.60 -4.73
C LYS A 57 -9.30 2.71 -3.60
N SER A 58 -9.03 1.44 -3.89
CA SER A 58 -8.42 0.53 -2.90
C SER A 58 -7.06 1.00 -2.41
N MET A 59 -6.22 1.58 -3.29
CA MET A 59 -4.95 2.19 -2.87
C MET A 59 -5.18 3.37 -1.90
N ILE A 60 -6.19 4.20 -2.14
CA ILE A 60 -6.52 5.32 -1.24
C ILE A 60 -6.98 4.81 0.13
N GLU A 61 -7.80 3.76 0.16
CA GLU A 61 -8.27 3.11 1.39
C GLU A 61 -7.12 2.52 2.20
N ILE A 62 -6.15 1.84 1.57
CA ILE A 62 -4.96 1.29 2.25
C ILE A 62 -4.21 2.38 3.01
N SER A 63 -3.99 3.54 2.37
CA SER A 63 -3.32 4.65 3.06
C SER A 63 -4.15 5.25 4.18
N ARG A 64 -5.48 5.26 4.07
CA ARG A 64 -6.34 5.75 5.15
C ARG A 64 -6.18 4.86 6.38
N THR A 65 -6.27 3.54 6.19
CA THR A 65 -6.06 2.58 7.29
C THR A 65 -4.66 2.73 7.89
N GLN A 66 -3.61 2.91 7.08
CA GLN A 66 -2.26 3.13 7.61
C GLN A 66 -2.12 4.45 8.40
N ASP A 67 -2.80 5.53 7.96
CA ASP A 67 -2.81 6.83 8.64
C ASP A 67 -3.56 6.75 9.99
N GLU A 68 -4.64 5.98 10.04
CA GLU A 68 -5.46 5.77 11.25
C GLU A 68 -4.77 4.88 12.29
N GLU A 69 -4.07 3.82 11.86
CA GLU A 69 -3.45 2.85 12.78
C GLU A 69 -2.12 3.35 13.38
N VAL A 70 -1.24 3.94 12.56
CA VAL A 70 0.13 4.33 12.99
C VAL A 70 0.41 5.80 12.75
N GLY A 71 -0.23 6.42 11.75
CA GLY A 71 -0.01 7.83 11.41
C GLY A 71 1.37 8.14 10.80
N ASP A 72 2.14 7.10 10.46
CA ASP A 72 3.41 7.19 9.73
C ASP A 72 3.49 6.07 8.66
N GLY A 73 4.39 6.24 7.70
CA GLY A 73 4.67 5.25 6.66
C GLY A 73 3.60 5.13 5.57
N THR A 74 2.55 5.97 5.59
CA THR A 74 1.48 5.99 4.58
C THR A 74 2.01 6.10 3.15
N THR A 75 2.92 7.04 2.89
CA THR A 75 3.59 7.20 1.59
C THR A 75 4.38 5.94 1.21
N SER A 76 5.14 5.38 2.15
CA SER A 76 5.99 4.21 1.90
C SER A 76 5.17 2.97 1.53
N VAL A 77 4.07 2.71 2.25
CA VAL A 77 3.17 1.58 1.97
C VAL A 77 2.60 1.68 0.55
N ILE A 78 2.16 2.87 0.14
CA ILE A 78 1.58 3.05 -1.20
C ILE A 78 2.63 2.91 -2.30
N ILE A 79 3.81 3.49 -2.13
CA ILE A 79 4.90 3.37 -3.09
C ILE A 79 5.32 1.90 -3.25
N LEU A 80 5.51 1.19 -2.13
CA LEU A 80 5.86 -0.23 -2.15
C LEU A 80 4.78 -1.09 -2.80
N ALA A 81 3.50 -0.87 -2.48
CA ALA A 81 2.40 -1.59 -3.09
C ALA A 81 2.31 -1.37 -4.61
N GLY A 82 2.49 -0.12 -5.07
CA GLY A 82 2.52 0.20 -6.49
C GLY A 82 3.70 -0.47 -7.22
N GLU A 83 4.87 -0.48 -6.60
CA GLU A 83 6.07 -1.11 -7.17
C GLU A 83 5.94 -2.64 -7.23
N MET A 84 5.45 -3.28 -6.17
CA MET A 84 5.19 -4.72 -6.16
C MET A 84 4.23 -5.14 -7.28
N LEU A 85 3.19 -4.34 -7.55
CA LEU A 85 2.28 -4.60 -8.67
C LEU A 85 2.96 -4.39 -10.03
N SER A 86 3.81 -3.37 -10.17
CA SER A 86 4.59 -3.12 -11.39
C SER A 86 5.54 -4.30 -11.69
N VAL A 87 6.22 -4.83 -10.68
CA VAL A 87 7.09 -6.02 -10.84
C VAL A 87 6.26 -7.27 -11.15
N ALA A 88 5.08 -7.42 -10.55
CA ALA A 88 4.19 -8.53 -10.83
C ALA A 88 3.68 -8.54 -12.29
N GLU A 89 3.49 -7.37 -12.91
CA GLU A 89 3.07 -7.26 -14.32
C GLU A 89 4.04 -8.00 -15.25
N HIS A 90 5.35 -7.87 -15.02
CA HIS A 90 6.35 -8.58 -15.81
C HIS A 90 6.19 -10.11 -15.72
N PHE A 91 5.83 -10.66 -14.56
CA PHE A 91 5.58 -12.10 -14.43
C PHE A 91 4.29 -12.54 -15.12
N LEU A 92 3.26 -11.71 -15.06
CA LEU A 92 2.04 -11.93 -15.85
C LEU A 92 2.34 -11.85 -17.35
N GLU A 93 3.33 -11.06 -17.74
CA GLU A 93 3.76 -10.96 -19.14
C GLU A 93 4.31 -12.29 -19.67
N GLN A 94 5.11 -12.95 -18.83
CA GLN A 94 5.69 -14.28 -19.05
C GLN A 94 4.69 -15.44 -18.88
N GLN A 95 3.38 -15.16 -18.92
CA GLN A 95 2.30 -16.17 -18.79
C GLN A 95 2.29 -16.91 -17.45
N MET A 96 2.87 -16.36 -16.39
CA MET A 96 2.70 -16.93 -15.05
C MET A 96 1.25 -16.71 -14.56
N HIS A 97 0.64 -17.77 -14.04
CA HIS A 97 -0.70 -17.67 -13.47
C HIS A 97 -0.69 -16.81 -12.20
N PRO A 98 -1.62 -15.85 -12.01
CA PRO A 98 -1.63 -14.94 -10.85
C PRO A 98 -1.54 -15.64 -9.50
N THR A 99 -2.17 -16.82 -9.35
CA THR A 99 -2.12 -17.63 -8.13
C THR A 99 -0.68 -17.95 -7.70
N VAL A 100 0.22 -18.22 -8.65
CA VAL A 100 1.63 -18.53 -8.37
C VAL A 100 2.34 -17.28 -7.84
N VAL A 101 2.13 -16.13 -8.48
CA VAL A 101 2.71 -14.85 -8.06
C VAL A 101 2.22 -14.47 -6.65
N ILE A 102 0.92 -14.59 -6.40
CA ILE A 102 0.32 -14.30 -5.08
C ILE A 102 0.89 -15.23 -4.01
N SER A 103 1.00 -16.53 -4.31
CA SER A 103 1.58 -17.49 -3.37
C SER A 103 3.04 -17.18 -3.05
N ALA A 104 3.83 -16.77 -4.05
CA ALA A 104 5.21 -16.38 -3.86
C ALA A 104 5.32 -15.11 -3.00
N TYR A 105 4.48 -14.10 -3.24
CA TYR A 105 4.47 -12.86 -2.45
C TYR A 105 4.07 -13.11 -0.99
N ARG A 106 3.11 -14.01 -0.74
CA ARG A 106 2.75 -14.41 0.63
C ARG A 106 3.91 -15.08 1.36
N LYS A 107 4.61 -16.01 0.68
CA LYS A 107 5.77 -16.66 1.27
C LYS A 107 6.92 -15.66 1.55
N ALA A 108 7.17 -14.75 0.61
CA ALA A 108 8.15 -13.69 0.78
C ALA A 108 7.80 -12.76 1.95
N LEU A 109 6.52 -12.48 2.17
CA LEU A 109 6.06 -11.70 3.31
C LEU A 109 6.41 -12.37 4.65
N ASP A 110 6.17 -13.68 4.78
CA ASP A 110 6.52 -14.43 6.00
C ASP A 110 8.03 -14.40 6.26
N ASP A 111 8.84 -14.57 5.21
CA ASP A 111 10.31 -14.50 5.29
C ASP A 111 10.81 -13.10 5.67
N MET A 112 10.18 -12.05 5.13
CA MET A 112 10.49 -10.66 5.49
C MET A 112 10.19 -10.37 6.96
N ILE A 113 9.03 -10.81 7.47
CA ILE A 113 8.66 -10.63 8.89
C ILE A 113 9.65 -11.37 9.80
N SER A 114 10.04 -12.59 9.45
CA SER A 114 11.04 -13.37 10.19
C SER A 114 12.39 -12.66 10.22
N THR A 115 12.79 -12.06 9.09
CA THR A 115 14.06 -11.34 8.97
C THR A 115 14.04 -10.03 9.77
N LEU A 116 12.95 -9.27 9.72
CA LEU A 116 12.78 -8.04 10.50
C LEU A 116 12.93 -8.29 12.01
N LYS A 117 12.41 -9.40 12.53
CA LYS A 117 12.57 -9.80 13.94
C LYS A 117 14.00 -10.19 14.32
N LYS A 118 14.81 -10.65 13.36
CA LYS A 118 16.22 -11.01 13.61
C LYS A 118 17.12 -9.79 13.67
N ILE A 119 16.80 -8.76 12.89
CA ILE A 119 17.57 -7.51 12.83
C ILE A 119 17.05 -6.45 13.80
N SER A 120 15.86 -6.65 14.39
CA SER A 120 15.27 -5.70 15.33
C SER A 120 16.13 -5.57 16.58
N ILE A 121 16.40 -4.33 16.97
CA ILE A 121 17.15 -4.00 18.19
C ILE A 121 16.11 -3.83 19.31
N PRO A 122 16.23 -4.56 20.44
CA PRO A 122 15.31 -4.40 21.55
C PRO A 122 15.45 -3.00 22.17
N VAL A 123 14.31 -2.43 22.54
CA VAL A 123 14.21 -1.11 23.17
C VAL A 123 13.67 -1.29 24.59
N ASP A 124 14.30 -0.63 25.56
CA ASP A 124 13.75 -0.55 26.92
C ASP A 124 12.75 0.61 27.00
N ILE A 125 11.53 0.29 27.45
CA ILE A 125 10.42 1.25 27.58
C ILE A 125 10.59 2.09 28.84
N SER A 126 11.38 1.61 29.80
CA SER A 126 11.63 2.28 31.08
C SER A 126 12.64 3.42 30.95
N ASP A 127 13.50 3.36 29.92
CA ASP A 127 14.51 4.38 29.66
C ASP A 127 13.89 5.59 28.96
N SER A 128 13.74 6.68 29.72
CA SER A 128 13.18 7.93 29.21
C SER A 128 14.04 8.56 28.11
N ASP A 129 15.37 8.45 28.19
CA ASP A 129 16.26 9.05 27.18
C ASP A 129 16.15 8.31 25.85
N MET A 130 16.04 6.98 25.89
CA MET A 130 15.82 6.16 24.70
C MET A 130 14.45 6.46 24.05
N MET A 131 13.40 6.61 24.86
CA MET A 131 12.06 6.96 24.38
C MET A 131 12.02 8.36 23.75
N LEU A 132 12.69 9.36 24.35
CA LEU A 132 12.82 10.71 23.79
C LEU A 132 13.51 10.67 22.41
N ASN A 133 14.53 9.83 22.24
CA ASN A 133 15.20 9.67 20.95
C ASN A 133 14.28 9.08 19.88
N ILE A 134 13.43 8.11 20.24
CA ILE A 134 12.45 7.50 19.33
C ILE A 134 11.39 8.52 18.90
N ILE A 135 10.84 9.27 19.85
CA ILE A 135 9.84 10.31 19.56
C ILE A 135 10.45 11.40 18.65
N ASN A 136 11.68 11.83 18.93
CA ASN A 136 12.40 12.79 18.10
C ASN A 136 12.57 12.29 16.65
N SER A 137 12.92 11.02 16.45
CA SER A 137 13.04 10.42 15.12
C SER A 137 11.75 10.58 14.29
N SER A 138 10.59 10.35 14.91
CA SER A 138 9.27 10.44 14.26
C SER A 138 8.78 11.89 14.03
N ILE A 139 9.27 12.85 14.82
CA ILE A 139 8.89 14.27 14.75
C ILE A 139 9.75 15.05 13.76
N THR A 140 11.00 14.65 13.55
CA THR A 140 12.01 15.43 12.81
C THR A 140 11.58 15.81 11.38
N THR A 141 10.80 14.95 10.72
CA THR A 141 10.31 15.19 9.34
C THR A 141 9.07 16.10 9.27
N LYS A 142 8.50 16.49 10.41
CA LYS A 142 7.28 17.30 10.51
C LYS A 142 7.61 18.75 10.91
N ALA A 143 6.68 19.67 10.65
CA ALA A 143 6.85 21.10 10.97
C ALA A 143 7.09 21.39 12.47
N ILE A 144 6.67 20.46 13.35
CA ILE A 144 6.88 20.52 14.80
C ILE A 144 8.32 20.18 15.22
N SER A 145 9.20 19.80 14.29
CA SER A 145 10.63 19.55 14.55
C SER A 145 11.35 20.70 15.24
N ARG A 146 10.96 21.96 14.96
CA ARG A 146 11.51 23.16 15.64
C ARG A 146 11.19 23.21 17.13
N TRP A 147 10.13 22.55 17.58
CA TRP A 147 9.68 22.48 18.96
C TRP A 147 9.73 21.04 19.48
N SER A 148 10.56 20.19 18.87
CA SER A 148 10.69 18.76 19.19
C SER A 148 11.02 18.54 20.67
N SER A 149 11.93 19.32 21.24
CA SER A 149 12.28 19.25 22.66
C SER A 149 11.11 19.57 23.59
N LEU A 150 10.18 20.44 23.18
CA LEU A 150 8.97 20.71 23.94
C LEU A 150 7.96 19.58 23.73
N ALA A 151 7.74 19.16 22.49
CA ALA A 151 6.78 18.12 22.13
C ALA A 151 7.10 16.74 22.73
N CYS A 152 8.39 16.41 22.95
CA CYS A 152 8.79 15.15 23.56
C CYS A 152 8.67 15.14 25.10
N ASN A 153 8.55 16.32 25.73
CA ASN A 153 8.46 16.47 27.19
C ASN A 153 7.02 16.71 27.70
N ILE A 154 6.03 16.74 26.81
CA ILE A 154 4.60 16.84 27.14
C ILE A 154 4.06 15.42 27.36
#